data_AF-A0A7W7QKX7-F1
#
_entry.id   AF-A0A7W7QKX7-F1
#
_cell.length_a   1.000
_cell.length_b   1.000
_cell.length_c   1.000
_cell.angle_alpha   90.00
_cell.angle_beta   90.00
_cell.angle_gamma   90.00
#
_symmetry.space_group_name_H-M   'P 1'
#
loop_
_entity.id
_entity.type
_entity.pdbx_description
1 polymer ?
#
loop_
_entity_poly.entity_id
_entity_poly.type
_entity_poly.pdbx_seq_one_letter_code
_entity_poly.pdbx_strand_id
1 'polypeptide(L)'
;MPRFGFAVDPAWRPLLRLAGVTRDRAFVLVGEDELRVRFGPWLLRTPLSNVAGATVTGPYTTWRVIGARLSLADRGVTFGTNSRSGLCVRFHVPVPALLPGTLLTHPGATVTVSDPEGLAEALARWRNV
;
A
#
# COMPACT_ATOMS: atom_id res chain seq x y z
N MET A 1 12.66 -1.15 -12.63
CA MET A 1 11.88 -0.85 -11.41
C MET A 1 10.43 -0.55 -11.76
N PRO A 2 9.49 -1.50 -11.61
CA PRO A 2 8.08 -1.24 -11.89
C PRO A 2 7.46 -0.31 -10.83
N ARG A 3 6.65 0.65 -11.31
CA ARG A 3 5.92 1.63 -10.49
C ARG A 3 4.43 1.46 -10.72
N PHE A 4 3.67 1.31 -9.64
CA PHE A 4 2.23 1.13 -9.65
C PHE A 4 1.53 2.32 -8.97
N GLY A 5 0.69 3.04 -9.70
CA GLY A 5 -0.06 4.18 -9.17
C GLY A 5 -1.31 3.76 -8.42
N PHE A 6 -1.66 4.48 -7.34
CA PHE A 6 -2.92 4.25 -6.63
C PHE A 6 -4.13 4.59 -7.49
N ALA A 7 -5.14 3.72 -7.49
CA ALA A 7 -6.42 3.98 -8.15
C ALA A 7 -7.31 4.78 -7.19
N VAL A 8 -7.35 6.10 -7.40
CA VAL A 8 -8.12 7.03 -6.57
C VAL A 8 -9.49 7.33 -7.20
N ASP A 9 -10.55 6.97 -6.48
CA ASP A 9 -11.93 7.23 -6.86
C ASP A 9 -12.19 8.74 -7.03
N PRO A 10 -12.84 9.17 -8.13
CA PRO A 10 -13.06 10.59 -8.42
C PRO A 10 -13.74 11.37 -7.29
N ALA A 11 -14.68 10.73 -6.59
CA ALA A 11 -15.43 11.30 -5.48
C ALA A 11 -14.54 11.71 -4.28
N TRP A 12 -13.39 11.05 -4.11
CA TRP A 12 -12.51 11.24 -2.95
C TRP A 12 -11.22 11.97 -3.26
N ARG A 13 -10.91 12.14 -4.56
CA ARG A 13 -9.75 12.91 -5.02
C ARG A 13 -9.58 14.29 -4.37
N PRO A 14 -10.63 15.15 -4.23
CA PRO A 14 -10.43 16.47 -3.63
C PRO A 14 -10.03 16.37 -2.15
N LEU A 15 -10.70 15.51 -1.39
CA LEU A 15 -10.40 15.27 0.03
C LEU A 15 -8.98 14.71 0.22
N LEU A 16 -8.60 13.73 -0.59
CA LEU A 16 -7.28 13.11 -0.55
C LEU A 16 -6.17 14.08 -0.99
N ARG A 17 -6.44 14.95 -1.97
CA ARG A 17 -5.52 16.02 -2.36
C ARG A 17 -5.26 17.01 -1.24
N LEU A 18 -6.28 17.38 -0.45
CA LEU A 18 -6.11 18.22 0.75
C LEU A 18 -5.20 17.53 1.79
N ALA A 19 -5.27 16.21 1.90
CA ALA A 19 -4.35 15.41 2.71
C ALA A 19 -2.96 15.19 2.07
N GLY A 20 -2.65 15.84 0.94
CA GLY A 20 -1.37 15.74 0.25
C GLY A 20 -1.21 14.48 -0.62
N VAL A 21 -2.25 13.66 -0.77
CA VAL A 21 -2.26 12.46 -1.61
C VAL A 21 -2.54 12.86 -3.05
N THR A 22 -1.48 13.04 -3.83
CA THR A 22 -1.53 13.31 -5.28
C THR A 22 -1.10 12.08 -6.07
N ARG A 23 -1.44 12.01 -7.37
CA ARG A 23 -0.96 10.92 -8.25
C ARG A 23 0.57 10.79 -8.27
N ASP A 24 1.27 11.90 -8.15
CA ASP A 24 2.73 11.91 -8.11
C ASP A 24 3.27 11.35 -6.79
N ARG A 25 2.56 11.60 -5.69
CA ARG A 25 2.89 11.15 -4.33
C ARG A 25 2.10 9.92 -3.87
N ALA A 26 1.43 9.20 -4.76
CA ALA A 26 0.66 8.00 -4.42
C ALA A 26 1.07 6.87 -5.37
N PHE A 27 2.10 6.11 -4.97
CA PHE A 27 2.67 5.05 -5.78
C PHE A 27 3.33 3.97 -4.94
N VAL A 28 3.40 2.76 -5.51
CA VAL A 28 4.22 1.65 -5.05
C VAL A 28 5.35 1.47 -6.05
N LEU A 29 6.58 1.34 -5.56
CA LEU A 29 7.77 1.09 -6.36
C LEU A 29 8.43 -0.17 -5.85
N VAL A 30 8.60 -1.14 -6.74
CA VAL A 30 9.37 -2.36 -6.48
C VAL A 30 10.77 -2.12 -7.06
N GLY A 31 11.74 -1.95 -6.17
CA GLY A 31 13.15 -1.81 -6.50
C GLY A 31 13.82 -3.16 -6.74
N GLU A 32 15.15 -3.16 -6.75
CA GLU A 32 15.94 -4.40 -6.81
C GLU A 32 15.98 -5.11 -5.45
N ASP A 33 16.09 -4.36 -4.35
CA ASP A 33 16.13 -4.93 -2.99
C ASP A 33 15.10 -4.33 -2.03
N GLU A 34 14.36 -3.30 -2.45
CA GLU A 34 13.43 -2.59 -1.56
C GLU A 34 12.05 -2.35 -2.17
N LEU A 35 11.04 -2.48 -1.32
CA LEU A 35 9.67 -2.06 -1.58
C LEU A 35 9.46 -0.67 -0.99
N ARG A 36 9.06 0.27 -1.83
CA ARG A 36 8.70 1.63 -1.41
C ARG A 36 7.22 1.87 -1.69
N VAL A 37 6.46 2.19 -0.66
CA VAL A 37 5.05 2.61 -0.77
C VAL A 37 4.97 4.07 -0.32
N ARG A 38 4.62 4.96 -1.25
CA ARG A 38 4.38 6.38 -0.97
C ARG A 38 2.89 6.67 -1.11
N PHE A 39 2.32 7.28 -0.09
CA PHE A 39 0.93 7.74 -0.07
C PHE A 39 0.89 9.15 0.51
N GLY A 40 0.81 10.18 -0.32
CA GLY A 40 0.93 11.57 0.09
C GLY A 40 2.18 11.86 0.94
N PRO A 41 2.05 12.35 2.19
CA PRO A 41 3.18 12.56 3.09
C PRO A 41 3.76 11.27 3.69
N TRP A 42 3.03 10.15 3.60
CA TRP A 42 3.39 8.89 4.23
C TRP A 42 4.29 8.05 3.33
N LEU A 43 5.40 7.56 3.88
CA LEU A 43 6.36 6.72 3.19
C LEU A 43 6.63 5.47 4.01
N LEU A 44 6.33 4.31 3.44
CA LEU A 44 6.76 3.01 3.91
C LEU A 44 7.92 2.55 3.02
N ARG A 45 9.03 2.19 3.65
CA ARG A 45 10.17 1.56 2.98
C ARG A 45 10.51 0.29 3.74
N THR A 46 10.69 -0.80 3.01
CA THR A 46 11.10 -2.06 3.60
C THR A 46 11.92 -2.86 2.59
N PRO A 47 12.94 -3.60 3.01
CA PRO A 47 13.61 -4.52 2.10
C PRO A 47 12.61 -5.57 1.60
N LEU A 48 12.76 -5.99 0.35
CA LEU A 48 11.88 -7.00 -0.24
C LEU A 48 12.00 -8.36 0.47
N SER A 49 13.15 -8.63 1.09
CA SER A 49 13.35 -9.80 1.97
C SER A 49 12.45 -9.81 3.19
N ASN A 50 11.92 -8.65 3.59
CA ASN A 50 10.97 -8.54 4.67
C ASN A 50 9.52 -8.76 4.22
N VAL A 51 9.25 -8.97 2.93
CA VAL A 51 7.91 -9.25 2.41
C VAL A 51 7.58 -10.73 2.56
N ALA A 52 6.69 -11.05 3.50
CA ALA A 52 6.23 -12.41 3.76
C ALA A 52 5.24 -12.95 2.73
N GLY A 53 4.51 -12.05 2.05
CA GLY A 53 3.58 -12.43 1.00
C GLY A 53 2.77 -11.25 0.50
N ALA A 54 2.24 -11.39 -0.70
CA ALA A 54 1.32 -10.43 -1.28
C ALA A 54 0.07 -11.17 -1.76
N THR A 55 -1.10 -10.67 -1.36
CA THR A 55 -2.38 -11.29 -1.71
C THR A 55 -3.27 -10.23 -2.32
N VAL A 56 -3.70 -10.47 -3.56
CA VAL A 56 -4.72 -9.61 -4.20
C VAL A 56 -6.01 -9.78 -3.42
N THR A 57 -6.61 -8.66 -3.06
CA THR A 57 -7.80 -8.59 -2.21
C THR A 57 -8.84 -7.70 -2.87
N GLY A 58 -10.10 -8.11 -2.79
CA GLY A 58 -11.22 -7.45 -3.44
C GLY A 58 -12.13 -8.46 -4.16
N PRO A 59 -13.33 -8.04 -4.59
CA PRO A 59 -13.89 -6.69 -4.43
C PRO A 59 -14.34 -6.40 -2.99
N TYR A 60 -14.07 -5.18 -2.50
CA TYR A 60 -14.53 -4.78 -1.16
C TYR A 60 -15.98 -4.29 -1.26
N THR A 61 -16.91 -5.00 -0.64
CA THR A 61 -18.36 -4.71 -0.71
C THR A 61 -18.80 -3.45 0.04
N THR A 62 -17.88 -2.67 0.61
CA THR A 62 -18.25 -1.51 1.43
C THR A 62 -17.36 -0.29 1.17
N TRP A 63 -17.98 0.89 1.09
CA TRP A 63 -17.38 2.24 1.16
C TRP A 63 -16.44 2.46 2.37
N ARG A 64 -16.40 1.52 3.34
CA ARG A 64 -15.63 1.56 4.58
C ARG A 64 -14.11 1.47 4.40
N VAL A 65 -13.61 1.06 3.22
CA VAL A 65 -12.17 0.96 2.93
C VAL A 65 -11.51 2.28 2.50
N ILE A 66 -12.27 3.37 2.36
CA ILE A 66 -11.73 4.62 1.79
C ILE A 66 -11.09 5.47 2.90
N GLY A 67 -9.79 5.74 2.77
CA GLY A 67 -8.94 6.49 3.72
C GLY A 67 -7.65 5.76 4.11
N ALA A 68 -6.73 6.48 4.76
CA ALA A 68 -5.60 5.90 5.48
C ALA A 68 -6.08 5.43 6.86
N ARG A 69 -6.50 4.17 6.99
CA ARG A 69 -6.97 3.60 8.26
C ARG A 69 -5.91 2.67 8.84
N LEU A 70 -5.62 2.80 10.13
CA LEU A 70 -5.10 1.68 10.91
C LEU A 70 -6.22 0.65 11.02
N SER A 71 -6.04 -0.53 10.44
CA SER A 71 -6.87 -1.67 10.79
C SER A 71 -6.37 -2.19 12.14
N LEU A 72 -7.09 -1.84 13.22
CA LEU A 72 -6.77 -2.30 14.57
C LEU A 72 -6.93 -3.83 14.72
N ALA A 73 -7.75 -4.48 13.90
CA ALA A 73 -7.99 -5.93 13.97
C ALA A 73 -6.75 -6.76 13.60
N ASP A 74 -5.96 -6.31 12.61
CA ASP A 74 -4.74 -7.00 12.14
C ASP A 74 -3.45 -6.19 12.39
N ARG A 75 -3.55 -5.05 13.08
CA ARG A 75 -2.49 -4.03 13.20
C ARG A 75 -1.94 -3.50 11.85
N GLY A 76 -2.61 -3.76 10.73
CA GLY A 76 -2.17 -3.37 9.39
C GLY A 76 -2.53 -1.94 9.00
N VAL A 77 -1.80 -1.36 8.05
CA VAL A 77 -2.16 -0.06 7.43
C VAL A 77 -2.97 -0.30 6.17
N THR A 78 -4.11 0.37 6.03
CA THR A 78 -4.83 0.42 4.77
C THR A 78 -4.66 1.78 4.13
N PHE A 79 -4.11 1.82 2.92
CA PHE A 79 -4.09 2.98 2.04
C PHE A 79 -5.17 2.77 0.97
N GLY A 80 -6.42 2.95 1.37
CA GLY A 80 -7.57 2.68 0.51
C GLY A 80 -8.05 3.94 -0.19
N THR A 81 -8.03 3.93 -1.53
CA THR A 81 -8.51 5.03 -2.37
C THR A 81 -9.56 4.61 -3.38
N ASN A 82 -9.89 3.32 -3.43
CA ASN A 82 -11.03 2.76 -4.14
C ASN A 82 -11.56 1.53 -3.38
N SER A 83 -12.78 1.11 -3.69
CA SER A 83 -13.42 -0.10 -3.13
C SER A 83 -13.30 -1.33 -4.04
N ARG A 84 -12.64 -1.22 -5.20
CA ARG A 84 -12.67 -2.23 -6.26
C ARG A 84 -11.69 -3.36 -6.03
N SER A 85 -10.44 -3.04 -5.74
CA SER A 85 -9.38 -4.02 -5.54
C SER A 85 -8.15 -3.39 -4.92
N GLY A 86 -7.38 -4.20 -4.20
CA GLY A 86 -6.12 -3.82 -3.59
C GLY A 86 -5.23 -5.01 -3.38
N LEU A 87 -4.01 -4.76 -2.93
CA LEU A 87 -3.04 -5.78 -2.60
C LEU A 87 -2.69 -5.65 -1.12
N CYS A 88 -2.90 -6.73 -0.36
CA CYS A 88 -2.40 -6.83 1.00
C CYS A 88 -0.99 -7.40 0.97
N VAL A 89 -0.01 -6.59 1.37
CA VAL A 89 1.39 -7.00 1.54
C VAL A 89 1.60 -7.32 3.01
N ARG A 90 2.06 -8.53 3.31
CA ARG A 90 2.43 -8.97 4.67
C ARG A 90 3.93 -8.88 4.83
N PHE A 91 4.38 -8.52 6.02
CA PHE A 91 5.79 -8.38 6.36
C PHE A 91 6.21 -9.42 7.42
N HIS A 92 7.45 -9.89 7.36
CA HIS A 92 8.04 -10.76 8.38
C HIS A 92 8.31 -9.99 9.68
N VAL A 93 8.87 -8.79 9.54
CA VAL A 93 9.14 -7.83 10.60
C VAL A 93 8.20 -6.64 10.41
N PRO A 94 7.47 -6.21 11.46
CA PRO A 94 6.59 -5.04 11.39
C PRO A 94 7.33 -3.78 10.91
N VAL A 95 6.75 -3.03 9.96
CA VAL A 95 7.39 -1.85 9.34
C VAL A 95 6.73 -0.54 9.76
N PRO A 96 7.49 0.53 10.04
CA PRO A 96 6.93 1.86 10.29
C PRO A 96 6.36 2.41 8.98
N ALA A 97 5.07 2.77 8.96
CA ALA A 97 4.38 3.11 7.72
C ALA A 97 3.51 4.37 7.77
N LEU A 98 3.08 4.81 8.96
CA LEU A 98 1.93 5.74 9.07
C LEU A 98 2.26 7.10 9.68
N LEU A 99 3.33 7.27 10.44
CA LEU A 99 3.68 8.59 10.99
C LEU A 99 5.22 8.73 11.07
N PRO A 100 5.81 9.81 10.52
CA PRO A 100 7.22 10.13 10.76
C PRO A 100 7.44 10.27 12.26
N GLY A 101 8.32 9.45 12.84
CA GLY A 101 8.64 9.52 14.27
C GLY A 101 7.75 8.69 15.21
N THR A 102 6.88 7.79 14.71
CA THR A 102 6.16 6.85 15.60
C THR A 102 6.73 5.44 15.55
N LEU A 103 6.66 4.77 16.70
CA LEU A 103 6.97 3.34 16.88
C LEU A 103 5.85 2.42 16.35
N LEU A 104 4.85 2.96 15.66
CA LEU A 104 3.73 2.18 15.12
C LEU A 104 4.21 1.41 13.89
N THR A 105 4.60 0.17 14.13
CA THR A 105 5.03 -0.77 13.12
C THR A 105 3.88 -1.70 12.74
N HIS A 106 3.74 -1.97 11.46
CA HIS A 106 2.61 -2.69 10.92
C HIS A 106 3.08 -4.01 10.30
N PRO A 107 2.48 -5.16 10.68
CA PRO A 107 2.80 -6.46 10.10
C PRO A 107 2.27 -6.62 8.67
N GLY A 108 1.45 -5.70 8.19
CA GLY A 108 0.98 -5.68 6.80
C GLY A 108 0.52 -4.30 6.34
N ALA A 109 0.56 -4.10 5.03
CA ALA A 109 0.11 -2.89 4.35
C ALA A 109 -0.79 -3.26 3.16
N THR A 110 -2.02 -2.75 3.17
CA THR A 110 -2.97 -2.85 2.06
C THR A 110 -2.84 -1.63 1.17
N VAL A 111 -2.54 -1.85 -0.12
CA VAL A 111 -2.38 -0.80 -1.13
C VAL A 111 -3.41 -0.96 -2.25
N THR A 112 -4.17 0.09 -2.54
CA THR A 112 -5.20 0.08 -3.60
C THR A 112 -4.63 0.63 -4.91
N VAL A 113 -3.68 -0.11 -5.48
CA VAL A 113 -3.07 0.22 -6.77
C VAL A 113 -4.02 -0.04 -7.94
N SER A 114 -3.76 0.63 -9.06
CA SER A 114 -4.56 0.48 -10.29
C SER A 114 -4.37 -0.88 -10.95
N ASP A 115 -3.25 -1.55 -10.67
CA ASP A 115 -2.90 -2.87 -11.16
C ASP A 115 -2.35 -3.72 -10.00
N PRO A 116 -3.23 -4.33 -9.18
CA PRO A 116 -2.81 -5.14 -8.04
C PRO A 116 -2.23 -6.50 -8.45
N GLU A 117 -2.66 -7.05 -9.59
CA GLU A 117 -2.15 -8.32 -10.12
C GLU A 117 -0.71 -8.15 -10.62
N GLY A 118 -0.43 -7.11 -11.40
CA GLY A 118 0.93 -6.82 -11.85
C GLY A 118 1.89 -6.50 -10.69
N LEU A 119 1.40 -5.88 -9.61
CA LEU A 119 2.21 -5.67 -8.40
C LEU A 119 2.49 -6.99 -7.67
N ALA A 120 1.51 -7.90 -7.57
CA ALA A 120 1.70 -9.22 -6.98
C ALA A 120 2.73 -10.04 -7.78
N GLU A 121 2.64 -9.99 -9.11
CA GLU A 121 3.58 -10.67 -10.01
C GLU A 121 4.99 -10.09 -9.90
N ALA A 122 5.14 -8.77 -9.80
CA ALA A 122 6.44 -8.13 -9.60
C ALA A 122 7.10 -8.57 -8.28
N LEU A 123 6.32 -8.66 -7.19
CA LEU A 123 6.80 -9.16 -5.91
C LEU A 123 7.13 -10.66 -5.94
N ALA A 124 6.33 -11.45 -6.65
CA ALA A 124 6.59 -12.88 -6.83
C ALA A 124 7.87 -13.14 -7.63
N ARG A 125 8.13 -12.35 -8.68
CA ARG A 125 9.35 -12.44 -9.48
C ARG A 125 10.60 -12.17 -8.65
N TRP A 126 10.59 -11.12 -7.83
CA TRP A 126 11.71 -10.83 -6.93
C TRP A 126 12.04 -12.00 -6.02
N ARG A 127 11.02 -12.68 -5.49
CA ARG A 127 11.19 -13.80 -4.55
C ARG A 127 11.79 -15.06 -5.17
N ASN A 128 11.91 -15.13 -6.49
CA ASN A 128 12.50 -16.24 -7.24
C ASN A 128 13.91 -15.92 -7.76
N VAL A 129 14.47 -14.76 -7.40
CA VAL A 129 15.85 -14.34 -7.68
C VAL A 129 16.69 -14.55 -6.43
#